data_AF-A0A0L0SWW2-F1
#
_entry.id   AF-A0A0L0SWW2-F1
#
_cell.length_a   1.000
_cell.length_b   1.000
_cell.length_c   1.000
_cell.angle_alpha   90.00
_cell.angle_beta   90.00
_cell.angle_gamma   90.00
#
_symmetry.space_group_name_H-M   'P 1'
#
loop_
_entity.id
_entity.type
_entity.pdbx_description
1 polymer ?
#
loop_
_entity_poly.entity_id
_entity_poly.type
_entity_poly.pdbx_seq_one_letter_code
_entity_poly.pdbx_strand_id
1 'polypeptide(L)'
;MIQANSYLGYAMDDWFEMLMRYCVALVKGYQSDRAFSVLHDVADANVFWHDKAKMIRMHVVGMALGVAAARPEHTTTHARWLITHYPYHSNVYRLYAASLCGGARDRLAFASSNCQKFFKRMLQHRFAGALRKSMTPAEVEALGLHPGLTVQDETEAVWTAKPVLLTVYGHILSCAASYLPAAVHYLRAYALAPDDAMLNLTLGVAYLHRAMQRKSDNRHQQVAQGIAFLLRYAEISLAPPAPAAAGEPSDGDVAPVFRQPSTLVLYNFGRAFHQIGLVALTTRYYRMALGDKSAPQFHREAAYNLALVYTHSNAPRLAKQVMREYLTF
;
A
#
# COMPACT_ATOMS: atom_id res chain seq x y z
N MET A 1 18.80 37.28 -1.99
CA MET A 1 18.79 36.98 -0.54
C MET A 1 20.08 36.21 -0.25
N ILE A 2 20.95 36.71 0.63
CA ILE A 2 22.25 36.08 0.92
C ILE A 2 21.96 34.80 1.70
N GLN A 3 22.14 33.62 1.10
CA GLN A 3 22.16 32.37 1.86
C GLN A 3 23.42 32.38 2.71
N ALA A 4 23.25 32.32 4.03
CA ALA A 4 24.38 32.07 4.92
C ALA A 4 24.91 30.66 4.59
N ASN A 5 26.09 30.57 3.98
CA ASN A 5 26.68 29.28 3.57
C ASN A 5 27.30 28.52 4.75
N SER A 6 27.55 29.20 5.86
CA SER A 6 28.13 28.63 7.07
C SER A 6 27.62 29.31 8.34
N TYR A 7 27.67 28.58 9.46
CA TYR A 7 27.36 29.08 10.79
C TYR A 7 28.28 28.39 11.81
N LEU A 8 28.84 29.18 12.73
CA LEU A 8 29.82 28.71 13.74
C LEU A 8 30.99 27.90 13.16
N GLY A 9 31.43 28.22 11.95
CA GLY A 9 32.56 27.55 11.28
C GLY A 9 32.21 26.26 10.52
N TYR A 10 30.95 25.83 10.51
CA TYR A 10 30.50 24.65 9.75
C TYR A 10 29.59 25.04 8.58
N ALA A 11 29.61 24.26 7.50
CA ALA A 11 28.72 24.47 6.37
C ALA A 11 27.27 24.17 6.76
N MET A 12 26.31 24.83 6.12
CA MET A 12 24.89 24.55 6.37
C MET A 12 24.48 23.12 6.01
N ASP A 13 25.18 22.48 5.07
CA ASP A 13 24.98 21.08 4.73
C ASP A 13 25.38 20.15 5.90
N ASP A 14 26.48 20.46 6.59
CA ASP A 14 26.93 19.71 7.76
C ASP A 14 25.94 19.86 8.92
N TRP A 15 25.43 21.08 9.14
CA TRP A 15 24.38 21.33 10.13
C TRP A 15 23.12 20.52 9.83
N PHE A 16 22.67 20.51 8.57
CA PHE A 16 21.50 19.74 8.17
C PHE A 16 21.71 18.24 8.43
N GLU A 17 22.84 17.68 8.00
CA GLU A 17 23.16 16.26 8.20
C GLU A 17 23.26 15.91 9.70
N MET A 18 23.88 16.76 10.50
CA MET A 18 23.96 16.60 11.95
C MET A 18 22.56 16.60 12.59
N LEU A 19 21.68 17.51 12.18
CA LEU A 19 20.30 17.59 12.70
C LEU A 19 19.49 16.34 12.33
N MET A 20 19.64 15.81 11.12
CA MET A 20 18.99 14.55 10.72
C MET A 20 19.48 13.37 11.57
N ARG A 21 20.80 13.26 11.77
CA ARG A 21 21.40 12.21 12.63
C ARG A 21 20.99 12.37 14.09
N TYR A 22 20.87 13.60 14.57
CA TYR A 22 20.40 13.89 15.91
C TYR A 22 18.96 13.41 16.12
N CYS A 23 18.06 13.65 15.16
CA CYS A 23 16.69 13.13 15.20
C CYS A 23 16.65 11.58 15.25
N VAL A 24 17.52 10.91 14.48
CA VAL A 24 17.67 9.45 14.53
C VAL A 24 18.14 8.99 15.92
N ALA A 25 19.14 9.67 16.50
CA ALA A 25 19.65 9.36 17.83
C ALA A 25 18.58 9.55 18.91
N LEU A 26 17.77 10.62 18.82
CA LEU A 26 16.66 10.87 19.74
C LEU A 26 15.61 9.76 19.69
N VAL A 27 15.21 9.30 18.50
CA VAL A 27 14.25 8.19 18.38
C VAL A 27 14.83 6.90 18.95
N LYS A 28 16.10 6.59 18.69
CA LYS A 28 16.79 5.43 19.30
C LYS A 28 16.88 5.55 20.83
N GLY A 29 16.99 6.76 21.34
CA GLY A 29 16.95 7.08 22.77
C GLY A 29 15.55 7.21 23.35
N TYR A 30 14.50 6.73 22.66
CA TYR A 30 13.09 6.80 23.06
C TYR A 30 12.54 8.23 23.27
N GLN A 31 13.21 9.25 22.74
CA GLN A 31 12.82 10.67 22.82
C GLN A 31 12.16 11.14 21.52
N SER A 32 11.16 10.37 21.05
CA SER A 32 10.48 10.61 19.76
C SER A 32 9.83 12.00 19.67
N ASP A 33 9.19 12.50 20.74
CA ASP A 33 8.53 13.81 20.71
C ASP A 33 9.53 14.96 20.47
N ARG A 34 10.73 14.87 21.06
CA ARG A 34 11.82 15.82 20.80
C ARG A 34 12.33 15.73 19.37
N ALA A 35 12.47 14.52 18.83
CA ALA A 35 12.90 14.34 17.45
C ALA A 35 11.95 15.03 16.46
N PHE A 36 10.63 14.89 16.66
CA PHE A 36 9.64 15.56 15.80
C PHE A 36 9.57 17.06 16.03
N SER A 37 9.86 17.56 17.23
CA SER A 37 10.04 19.00 17.47
C SER A 37 11.22 19.55 16.66
N VAL A 38 12.37 18.88 16.69
CA VAL A 38 13.55 19.29 15.92
C VAL A 38 13.26 19.24 14.42
N LEU A 39 12.58 18.21 13.92
CA LEU A 39 12.18 18.14 12.50
C LEU A 39 11.25 19.28 12.09
N HIS A 40 10.33 19.68 12.98
CA HIS A 40 9.46 20.83 12.75
C HIS A 40 10.30 22.12 12.64
N ASP A 41 11.23 22.34 13.58
CA ASP A 41 12.11 23.51 13.57
C ASP A 41 13.00 23.56 12.32
N VAL A 42 13.49 22.40 11.86
CA VAL A 42 14.26 22.28 10.60
C VAL A 42 13.39 22.61 9.39
N ALA A 43 12.12 22.19 9.38
CA ALA A 43 11.19 22.48 8.29
C ALA A 43 10.93 24.00 8.17
N ASP A 44 10.81 24.71 9.30
CA ASP A 44 10.53 26.14 9.33
C ASP A 44 11.79 27.02 9.14
N ALA A 45 12.98 26.44 9.21
CA ALA A 45 14.22 27.17 9.03
C ALA A 45 14.41 27.60 7.56
N ASN A 46 14.33 28.91 7.30
CA ASN A 46 14.48 29.51 5.96
C ASN A 46 15.73 29.04 5.20
N VAL A 47 16.82 28.76 5.91
CA VAL A 47 18.08 28.28 5.31
C VAL A 47 17.94 26.89 4.65
N PHE A 48 17.02 26.06 5.14
CA PHE A 48 16.75 24.73 4.59
C PHE A 48 15.47 24.69 3.75
N TRP A 49 14.45 25.47 4.11
CA TRP A 49 13.15 25.51 3.45
C TRP A 49 13.24 25.73 1.93
N HIS A 50 14.13 26.63 1.50
CA HIS A 50 14.31 26.93 0.08
C HIS A 50 15.06 25.84 -0.70
N ASP A 51 15.75 24.92 -0.02
CA ASP A 51 16.43 23.79 -0.63
C ASP A 51 15.49 22.58 -0.72
N LYS A 52 14.94 22.36 -1.92
CA LYS A 52 14.02 21.25 -2.20
C LYS A 52 14.62 19.89 -1.88
N ALA A 53 15.92 19.68 -2.11
CA ALA A 53 16.56 18.38 -1.88
C ALA A 53 16.67 18.09 -0.38
N LYS A 54 17.03 19.10 0.42
CA LYS A 54 17.02 19.00 1.89
C LYS A 54 15.61 18.76 2.42
N MET A 55 14.60 19.46 1.90
CA MET A 55 13.21 19.25 2.32
C MET A 55 12.72 17.84 2.02
N ILE A 56 12.99 17.30 0.83
CA ILE A 56 12.67 15.89 0.50
C ILE A 56 13.37 14.95 1.50
N ARG A 57 14.69 15.14 1.73
CA ARG A 57 15.47 14.29 2.64
C ARG A 57 14.89 14.34 4.06
N MET A 58 14.55 15.53 4.56
CA MET A 58 13.94 15.72 5.87
C MET A 58 12.60 14.97 5.97
N HIS A 59 11.71 15.10 4.98
CA HIS A 59 10.42 14.41 5.02
C HIS A 59 10.56 12.89 4.90
N VAL A 60 11.52 12.38 4.12
CA VAL A 60 11.81 10.93 4.08
C VAL A 60 12.34 10.43 5.41
N VAL A 61 13.26 11.17 6.05
CA VAL A 61 13.74 10.86 7.41
C VAL A 61 12.58 10.90 8.41
N GLY A 62 11.76 11.96 8.39
CA GLY A 62 10.58 12.09 9.26
C GLY A 62 9.58 10.95 9.11
N MET A 63 9.33 10.48 7.88
CA MET A 63 8.54 9.26 7.65
C MET A 63 9.18 8.03 8.29
N ALA A 64 10.48 7.80 8.05
CA ALA A 64 11.19 6.65 8.59
C ALA A 64 11.22 6.65 10.12
N LEU A 65 11.45 7.81 10.74
CA LEU A 65 11.37 8.00 12.18
C LEU A 65 9.96 7.77 12.73
N GLY A 66 8.93 8.19 11.99
CA GLY A 66 7.54 7.91 12.33
C GLY A 66 7.24 6.41 12.37
N VAL A 67 7.75 5.64 11.39
CA VAL A 67 7.64 4.18 11.39
C VAL A 67 8.40 3.58 12.57
N ALA A 68 9.67 3.95 12.75
CA ALA A 68 10.52 3.39 13.80
C ALA A 68 10.02 3.69 15.22
N ALA A 69 9.51 4.89 15.45
CA ALA A 69 8.90 5.30 16.73
C ALA A 69 7.45 4.81 16.89
N ALA A 70 6.90 4.16 15.85
CA ALA A 70 5.53 3.70 15.82
C ALA A 70 4.57 4.90 16.12
N ARG A 71 4.67 5.96 15.32
CA ARG A 71 3.90 7.21 15.42
C ARG A 71 3.26 7.54 14.06
N PRO A 72 2.18 6.85 13.69
CA PRO A 72 1.64 6.93 12.33
C PRO A 72 1.08 8.32 11.96
N GLU A 73 0.72 9.15 12.93
CA GLU A 73 0.28 10.53 12.72
C GLU A 73 1.40 11.39 12.09
N HIS A 74 2.63 11.23 12.59
CA HIS A 74 3.80 11.89 12.00
C HIS A 74 4.13 11.29 10.64
N THR A 75 4.10 9.96 10.50
CA THR A 75 4.32 9.27 9.22
C THR A 75 3.38 9.79 8.12
N THR A 76 2.07 9.85 8.40
CA THR A 76 1.07 10.36 7.45
C THR A 76 1.28 11.84 7.12
N THR A 77 1.82 12.64 8.04
CA THR A 77 2.07 14.07 7.82
C THR A 77 3.22 14.28 6.84
N HIS A 78 4.36 13.63 7.05
CA HIS A 78 5.49 13.73 6.12
C HIS A 78 5.16 13.08 4.75
N ALA A 79 4.42 11.96 4.74
CA ALA A 79 4.00 11.33 3.49
C ALA A 79 3.05 12.20 2.66
N ARG A 80 2.08 12.86 3.31
CA ARG A 80 1.17 13.79 2.61
C ARG A 80 1.90 15.01 2.07
N TRP A 81 2.95 15.49 2.76
CA TRP A 81 3.80 16.56 2.22
C TRP A 81 4.44 16.11 0.90
N LEU A 82 5.07 14.93 0.86
CA LEU A 82 5.68 14.38 -0.36
C LEU A 82 4.65 14.23 -1.49
N ILE A 83 3.46 13.70 -1.18
CA ILE A 83 2.38 13.55 -2.17
C ILE A 83 1.90 14.89 -2.70
N THR A 84 1.81 15.91 -1.85
CA THR A 84 1.34 17.24 -2.25
C THR A 84 2.34 17.92 -3.21
N HIS A 85 3.65 17.76 -2.96
CA HIS A 85 4.70 18.39 -3.75
C HIS A 85 5.09 17.59 -4.99
N TYR A 86 4.93 16.27 -4.96
CA TYR A 86 5.31 15.36 -6.05
C TYR A 86 4.16 14.42 -6.45
N PRO A 87 2.97 14.96 -6.78
CA PRO A 87 1.75 14.18 -6.95
C PRO A 87 1.77 13.19 -8.12
N TYR A 88 2.65 13.40 -9.10
CA TYR A 88 2.73 12.57 -10.30
C TYR A 88 3.84 11.51 -10.24
N HIS A 89 4.43 11.28 -9.06
CA HIS A 89 5.41 10.22 -8.87
C HIS A 89 4.76 9.01 -8.18
N SER A 90 4.77 7.84 -8.81
CA SER A 90 4.17 6.63 -8.21
C SER A 90 4.78 6.27 -6.85
N ASN A 91 6.05 6.57 -6.65
CA ASN A 91 6.79 6.21 -5.44
C ASN A 91 6.29 6.93 -4.17
N VAL A 92 5.74 8.15 -4.26
CA VAL A 92 5.20 8.82 -3.06
C VAL A 92 3.97 8.10 -2.51
N TYR A 93 3.17 7.49 -3.38
CA TYR A 93 2.01 6.68 -2.99
C TYR A 93 2.42 5.31 -2.47
N ARG A 94 3.42 4.68 -3.10
CA ARG A 94 4.00 3.41 -2.62
C ARG A 94 4.63 3.57 -1.25
N LEU A 95 5.38 4.65 -1.01
CA LEU A 95 5.97 4.98 0.28
C LEU A 95 4.90 5.17 1.36
N TYR A 96 3.81 5.90 1.05
CA TYR A 96 2.68 6.04 1.98
C TYR A 96 2.10 4.67 2.36
N ALA A 97 1.81 3.82 1.38
CA ALA A 97 1.26 2.48 1.61
C ALA A 97 2.22 1.58 2.42
N ALA A 98 3.52 1.61 2.11
CA ALA A 98 4.53 0.81 2.79
C ALA A 98 4.81 1.27 4.23
N SER A 99 4.61 2.56 4.53
CA SER A 99 4.93 3.17 5.82
C SER A 99 3.91 2.91 6.94
N LEU A 100 2.76 2.30 6.64
CA LEU A 100 1.63 2.16 7.57
C LEU A 100 1.16 0.70 7.69
N CYS A 101 2.12 -0.22 7.83
CA CYS A 101 1.89 -1.66 7.87
C CYS A 101 1.95 -2.28 9.28
N GLY A 102 2.16 -1.50 10.34
CA GLY A 102 2.47 -1.97 11.70
C GLY A 102 1.29 -2.42 12.57
N GLY A 103 0.13 -2.75 11.97
CA GLY A 103 -1.02 -3.30 12.69
C GLY A 103 -2.18 -2.32 12.90
N ALA A 104 -2.95 -2.50 13.99
CA ALA A 104 -4.26 -1.86 14.15
C ALA A 104 -4.19 -0.32 14.20
N ARG A 105 -3.20 0.25 14.89
CA ARG A 105 -3.04 1.71 14.99
C ARG A 105 -2.70 2.33 13.64
N ASP A 106 -1.75 1.74 12.91
CA ASP A 106 -1.36 2.21 11.58
C ASP A 106 -2.52 2.11 10.60
N ARG A 107 -3.31 1.02 10.68
CA ARG A 107 -4.54 0.85 9.90
C ARG A 107 -5.54 1.98 10.14
N LEU A 108 -5.72 2.42 11.39
CA LEU A 108 -6.62 3.52 11.74
C LEU A 108 -6.12 4.85 11.19
N ALA A 109 -4.82 5.12 11.27
CA ALA A 109 -4.22 6.33 10.71
C ALA A 109 -4.29 6.34 9.17
N PHE A 110 -3.96 5.22 8.53
CA PHE A 110 -4.04 5.00 7.08
C PHE A 110 -5.45 5.26 6.55
N ALA A 111 -6.46 4.72 7.23
CA ALA A 111 -7.86 4.85 6.84
C ALA A 111 -8.60 6.04 7.49
N SER A 112 -7.88 6.98 8.12
CA SER A 112 -8.48 8.12 8.83
C SER A 112 -9.33 8.99 7.90
N SER A 113 -10.34 9.66 8.45
CA SER A 113 -11.20 10.57 7.68
C SER A 113 -10.41 11.69 6.99
N ASN A 114 -9.32 12.14 7.60
CA ASN A 114 -8.39 13.11 7.02
C ASN A 114 -7.65 12.54 5.81
N CYS A 115 -7.14 11.30 5.88
CA CYS A 115 -6.50 10.64 4.74
C CYS A 115 -7.52 10.38 3.62
N GLN A 116 -8.73 9.90 3.95
CA GLN A 116 -9.79 9.71 2.97
C GLN A 116 -10.10 10.99 2.18
N LYS A 117 -10.29 12.12 2.87
CA LYS A 117 -10.54 13.43 2.24
C LYS A 117 -9.35 13.87 1.39
N PHE A 118 -8.13 13.70 1.89
CA PHE A 118 -6.90 14.08 1.18
C PHE A 118 -6.75 13.31 -0.15
N PHE A 119 -6.80 11.98 -0.11
CA PHE A 119 -6.64 11.15 -1.31
C PHE A 119 -7.80 11.31 -2.30
N LYS A 120 -9.04 11.49 -1.80
CA LYS A 120 -10.18 11.83 -2.66
C LYS A 120 -9.94 13.14 -3.42
N ARG A 121 -9.48 14.18 -2.73
CA ARG A 121 -9.11 15.48 -3.33
C ARG A 121 -7.98 15.33 -4.36
N MET A 122 -6.99 14.49 -4.09
CA MET A 122 -5.92 14.20 -5.06
C MET A 122 -6.49 13.64 -6.36
N LEU A 123 -7.35 12.62 -6.30
CA LEU A 123 -8.02 12.05 -7.47
C LEU A 123 -8.88 13.08 -8.21
N GLN A 124 -9.67 13.86 -7.47
CA GLN A 124 -10.61 14.84 -8.03
C GLN A 124 -9.92 16.05 -8.64
N HIS A 125 -8.90 16.62 -7.99
CA HIS A 125 -8.30 17.87 -8.45
C HIS A 125 -7.08 17.66 -9.33
N ARG A 126 -6.29 16.60 -9.11
CA ARG A 126 -5.01 16.40 -9.81
C ARG A 126 -5.07 15.35 -10.92
N PHE A 127 -6.10 14.51 -10.95
CA PHE A 127 -6.21 13.38 -11.90
C PHE A 127 -7.56 13.30 -12.65
N ALA A 128 -8.33 14.41 -12.67
CA ALA A 128 -9.63 14.49 -13.36
C ALA A 128 -9.56 14.95 -14.83
N GLY A 129 -8.37 15.13 -15.41
CA GLY A 129 -8.19 15.73 -16.74
C GLY A 129 -8.97 15.04 -17.85
N ALA A 130 -8.90 13.71 -17.94
CA ALA A 130 -9.70 12.93 -18.89
C ALA A 130 -11.22 13.02 -18.69
N LEU A 131 -11.72 13.18 -17.46
CA LEU A 131 -13.16 13.29 -17.18
C LEU A 131 -13.72 14.66 -17.56
N ARG A 132 -12.90 15.72 -17.46
CA ARG A 132 -13.34 17.11 -17.67
C ARG A 132 -13.56 17.48 -19.14
N LYS A 133 -12.89 16.82 -20.08
CA LYS A 133 -13.03 17.15 -21.52
C LYS A 133 -14.46 16.92 -22.05
N SER A 134 -15.25 16.09 -21.39
CA SER A 134 -16.61 15.74 -21.80
C SER A 134 -17.69 16.31 -20.87
N MET A 135 -17.36 17.22 -19.94
CA MET A 135 -18.28 17.68 -18.89
C MET A 135 -18.48 19.20 -18.92
N THR A 136 -19.71 19.61 -18.65
CA THR A 136 -20.10 21.02 -18.48
C THR A 136 -19.63 21.58 -17.13
N PRO A 137 -19.46 22.92 -17.00
CA PRO A 137 -19.08 23.55 -15.73
C PRO A 137 -19.97 23.18 -14.54
N ALA A 138 -21.28 22.99 -14.75
CA ALA A 138 -22.22 22.58 -13.71
C ALA A 138 -22.01 21.13 -13.24
N GLU A 139 -21.66 20.21 -14.14
CA GLU A 139 -21.34 18.82 -13.78
C GLU A 139 -20.00 18.72 -13.06
N VAL A 140 -19.04 19.60 -13.40
CA VAL A 140 -17.76 19.75 -12.72
C VAL A 140 -17.98 20.25 -11.28
N GLU A 141 -18.87 21.21 -11.08
CA GLU A 141 -19.25 21.73 -9.76
C GLU A 141 -20.00 20.69 -8.91
N ALA A 142 -20.96 19.96 -9.50
CA ALA A 142 -21.71 18.90 -8.82
C ALA A 142 -20.82 17.74 -8.31
N LEU A 143 -19.68 17.48 -8.97
CA LEU A 143 -18.69 16.49 -8.54
C LEU A 143 -17.64 17.05 -7.55
N GLY A 144 -17.73 18.33 -7.20
CA GLY A 144 -16.77 19.01 -6.32
C GLY A 144 -15.40 19.24 -6.95
N LEU A 145 -15.32 19.35 -8.29
CA LEU A 145 -14.09 19.58 -9.04
C LEU A 145 -13.82 21.09 -9.16
N HIS A 146 -12.61 21.57 -8.82
CA HIS A 146 -12.27 23.01 -8.91
C HIS A 146 -12.11 23.49 -10.37
N PRO A 147 -12.79 24.57 -10.82
CA PRO A 147 -12.79 25.02 -12.22
C PRO A 147 -11.44 25.46 -12.81
N GLY A 148 -10.47 25.87 -11.98
CA GLY A 148 -9.23 26.54 -12.42
C GLY A 148 -8.01 25.66 -12.74
N LEU A 149 -8.17 24.35 -12.87
CA LEU A 149 -7.05 23.43 -13.17
C LEU A 149 -7.10 23.01 -14.66
N THR A 150 -6.16 23.52 -15.45
CA THR A 150 -6.05 23.26 -16.89
C THR A 150 -5.56 21.83 -17.16
N VAL A 151 -6.10 21.23 -18.23
CA VAL A 151 -5.89 19.83 -18.67
C VAL A 151 -4.56 19.66 -19.46
N GLN A 152 -3.61 20.57 -19.33
CA GLN A 152 -2.59 20.74 -20.38
C GLN A 152 -1.33 19.87 -20.29
N ASP A 153 -1.09 19.10 -19.22
CA ASP A 153 0.14 18.30 -19.11
C ASP A 153 -0.11 16.86 -18.59
N GLU A 154 -1.03 16.10 -19.19
CA GLU A 154 -1.11 14.64 -18.94
C GLU A 154 0.10 13.93 -19.60
N THR A 155 1.28 14.14 -19.02
CA THR A 155 2.53 13.44 -19.37
C THR A 155 2.45 11.95 -19.00
N GLU A 156 3.33 11.12 -19.54
CA GLU A 156 3.46 9.69 -19.18
C GLU A 156 3.53 9.46 -17.66
N ALA A 157 4.14 10.40 -16.91
CA ALA A 157 4.19 10.38 -15.45
C ALA A 157 2.80 10.40 -14.76
N VAL A 158 1.81 11.09 -15.34
CA VAL A 158 0.44 11.11 -14.81
C VAL A 158 -0.22 9.73 -14.94
N TRP A 159 -0.02 9.08 -16.10
CA TRP A 159 -0.60 7.76 -16.38
C TRP A 159 0.06 6.63 -15.59
N THR A 160 1.34 6.76 -15.24
CA THR A 160 2.04 5.79 -14.38
C THR A 160 1.69 5.92 -12.90
N ALA A 161 1.36 7.13 -12.41
CA ALA A 161 0.98 7.37 -11.01
C ALA A 161 -0.49 7.05 -10.72
N LYS A 162 -1.38 7.25 -11.70
CA LYS A 162 -2.83 7.12 -11.55
C LYS A 162 -3.30 5.73 -11.08
N PRO A 163 -2.81 4.59 -11.62
CA PRO A 163 -3.19 3.26 -11.13
C PRO A 163 -2.80 3.08 -9.66
N VAL A 164 -1.60 3.51 -9.27
CA VAL A 164 -1.11 3.39 -7.89
C VAL A 164 -1.95 4.24 -6.93
N LEU A 165 -2.29 5.47 -7.30
CA LEU A 165 -3.15 6.33 -6.50
C LEU A 165 -4.56 5.72 -6.33
N LEU A 166 -5.15 5.21 -7.41
CA LEU A 166 -6.46 4.53 -7.36
C LEU A 166 -6.42 3.31 -6.43
N THR A 167 -5.36 2.50 -6.53
CA THR A 167 -5.14 1.34 -5.66
C THR A 167 -4.97 1.75 -4.20
N VAL A 168 -4.13 2.74 -3.88
CA VAL A 168 -3.96 3.23 -2.50
C VAL A 168 -5.28 3.77 -1.94
N TYR A 169 -6.05 4.52 -2.73
CA TYR A 169 -7.34 5.01 -2.26
C TYR A 169 -8.36 3.88 -2.07
N GLY A 170 -8.35 2.87 -2.94
CA GLY A 170 -9.09 1.62 -2.73
C GLY A 170 -8.73 0.95 -1.41
N HIS A 171 -7.43 0.85 -1.07
CA HIS A 171 -6.97 0.29 0.20
C HIS A 171 -7.51 1.09 1.40
N ILE A 172 -7.42 2.42 1.34
CA ILE A 172 -7.93 3.32 2.39
C ILE A 172 -9.42 3.03 2.65
N LEU A 173 -10.21 2.92 1.59
CA LEU A 173 -11.65 2.62 1.67
C LEU A 173 -11.91 1.20 2.18
N SER A 174 -11.15 0.21 1.73
CA SER A 174 -11.25 -1.18 2.19
C SER A 174 -10.93 -1.31 3.68
N CYS A 175 -9.89 -0.62 4.17
CA CYS A 175 -9.59 -0.54 5.59
C CYS A 175 -10.72 0.16 6.37
N ALA A 176 -11.40 1.15 5.78
CA ALA A 176 -12.62 1.75 6.34
C ALA A 176 -13.88 0.87 6.17
N ALA A 177 -13.74 -0.41 5.81
CA ALA A 177 -14.83 -1.37 5.56
C ALA A 177 -15.83 -0.93 4.47
N SER A 178 -15.42 -0.01 3.59
CA SER A 178 -16.20 0.49 2.46
C SER A 178 -15.86 -0.28 1.19
N TYR A 179 -16.19 -1.58 1.17
CA TYR A 179 -15.71 -2.51 0.13
C TYR A 179 -16.27 -2.25 -1.27
N LEU A 180 -17.52 -1.81 -1.41
CA LEU A 180 -18.09 -1.48 -2.73
C LEU A 180 -17.40 -0.26 -3.36
N PRO A 181 -17.30 0.89 -2.66
CA PRO A 181 -16.48 2.00 -3.15
C PRO A 181 -15.03 1.61 -3.44
N ALA A 182 -14.42 0.77 -2.60
CA ALA A 182 -13.06 0.27 -2.84
C ALA A 182 -12.97 -0.52 -4.15
N ALA A 183 -13.87 -1.47 -4.39
CA ALA A 183 -13.93 -2.27 -5.61
C ALA A 183 -14.06 -1.41 -6.88
N VAL A 184 -14.85 -0.33 -6.85
CA VAL A 184 -14.97 0.61 -7.98
C VAL A 184 -13.62 1.28 -8.30
N HIS A 185 -12.85 1.67 -7.29
CA HIS A 185 -11.54 2.29 -7.50
C HIS A 185 -10.50 1.29 -7.98
N TYR A 186 -10.51 0.06 -7.45
CA TYR A 186 -9.67 -1.02 -7.95
C TYR A 186 -10.01 -1.40 -9.39
N LEU A 187 -11.28 -1.44 -9.79
CA LEU A 187 -11.67 -1.68 -11.19
C LEU A 187 -11.14 -0.59 -12.12
N ARG A 188 -11.18 0.68 -11.69
CA ARG A 188 -10.59 1.79 -12.44
C ARG A 188 -9.07 1.66 -12.56
N ALA A 189 -8.39 1.19 -11.52
CA ALA A 189 -6.98 0.87 -11.60
C ALA A 189 -6.73 -0.32 -12.54
N TYR A 190 -7.59 -1.34 -12.50
CA TYR A 190 -7.46 -2.58 -13.28
C TYR A 190 -7.59 -2.30 -14.78
N ALA A 191 -8.48 -1.37 -15.16
CA ALA A 191 -8.60 -0.90 -16.53
C ALA A 191 -7.30 -0.26 -17.07
N LEU A 192 -6.40 0.20 -16.19
CA LEU A 192 -5.12 0.81 -16.56
C LEU A 192 -3.94 -0.16 -16.41
N ALA A 193 -4.00 -1.09 -15.46
CA ALA A 193 -2.94 -2.04 -15.13
C ALA A 193 -3.51 -3.44 -14.79
N PRO A 194 -4.06 -4.16 -15.78
CA PRO A 194 -4.76 -5.44 -15.55
C PRO A 194 -3.81 -6.56 -15.11
N ASP A 195 -2.52 -6.43 -15.40
CA ASP A 195 -1.48 -7.43 -15.10
C ASP A 195 -0.76 -7.18 -13.76
N ASP A 196 -1.26 -6.26 -12.93
CA ASP A 196 -0.77 -6.10 -11.56
C ASP A 196 -1.37 -7.19 -10.66
N ALA A 197 -0.53 -8.09 -10.17
CA ALA A 197 -0.92 -9.18 -9.28
C ALA A 197 -1.58 -8.68 -7.98
N MET A 198 -1.02 -7.66 -7.34
CA MET A 198 -1.54 -7.12 -6.08
C MET A 198 -2.91 -6.46 -6.27
N LEU A 199 -3.10 -5.79 -7.41
CA LEU A 199 -4.39 -5.23 -7.77
C LEU A 199 -5.46 -6.32 -7.96
N ASN A 200 -5.13 -7.40 -8.65
CA ASN A 200 -6.04 -8.55 -8.81
C ASN A 200 -6.36 -9.20 -7.45
N LEU A 201 -5.37 -9.39 -6.58
CA LEU A 201 -5.57 -9.91 -5.22
C LEU A 201 -6.54 -9.03 -4.42
N THR A 202 -6.29 -7.72 -4.41
CA THR A 202 -7.07 -6.75 -3.60
C THR A 202 -8.48 -6.58 -4.13
N LEU A 203 -8.67 -6.62 -5.45
CA LEU A 203 -9.98 -6.62 -6.08
C LEU A 203 -10.77 -7.90 -5.75
N GLY A 204 -10.12 -9.07 -5.83
CA GLY A 204 -10.70 -10.35 -5.42
C GLY A 204 -11.16 -10.35 -3.97
N VAL A 205 -10.28 -9.92 -3.06
CA VAL A 205 -10.57 -9.79 -1.62
C VAL A 205 -11.69 -8.78 -1.35
N ALA A 206 -11.73 -7.64 -2.06
CA ALA A 206 -12.80 -6.65 -1.91
C ALA A 206 -14.19 -7.22 -2.29
N TYR A 207 -14.28 -8.00 -3.37
CA TYR A 207 -15.52 -8.68 -3.75
C TYR A 207 -15.95 -9.72 -2.73
N LEU A 208 -15.02 -10.53 -2.21
CA LEU A 208 -15.34 -11.50 -1.15
C LEU A 208 -15.83 -10.79 0.11
N HIS A 209 -15.18 -9.71 0.54
CA HIS A 209 -15.66 -8.90 1.67
C HIS A 209 -17.04 -8.30 1.42
N ARG A 210 -17.30 -7.78 0.20
CA ARG A 210 -18.61 -7.24 -0.19
C ARG A 210 -19.70 -8.31 -0.15
N ALA A 211 -19.41 -9.53 -0.60
CA ALA A 211 -20.34 -10.67 -0.55
C ALA A 211 -20.71 -11.06 0.90
N MET A 212 -19.78 -10.87 1.84
CA MET A 212 -19.99 -11.17 3.27
C MET A 212 -20.65 -10.02 4.05
N GLN A 213 -20.93 -8.88 3.43
CA GLN A 213 -21.68 -7.81 4.09
C GLN A 213 -23.16 -8.20 4.27
N ARG A 214 -23.77 -7.76 5.38
CA ARG A 214 -25.19 -8.00 5.68
C ARG A 214 -26.09 -7.59 4.51
N LYS A 215 -25.82 -6.43 3.92
CA LYS A 215 -26.47 -5.91 2.72
C LYS A 215 -25.57 -6.13 1.50
N SER A 216 -25.81 -7.22 0.79
CA SER A 216 -25.20 -7.52 -0.50
C SER A 216 -26.31 -7.91 -1.46
N ASP A 217 -26.17 -7.46 -2.71
CA ASP A 217 -27.12 -7.71 -3.79
C ASP A 217 -26.99 -9.18 -4.23
N ASN A 218 -26.29 -9.46 -5.32
CA ASN A 218 -26.03 -10.83 -5.76
C ASN A 218 -24.73 -11.38 -5.15
N ARG A 219 -24.84 -12.02 -3.98
CA ARG A 219 -23.70 -12.61 -3.26
C ARG A 219 -22.95 -13.64 -4.09
N HIS A 220 -23.66 -14.52 -4.79
CA HIS A 220 -23.04 -15.57 -5.59
C HIS A 220 -22.23 -14.99 -6.74
N GLN A 221 -22.76 -13.98 -7.42
CA GLN A 221 -22.04 -13.27 -8.48
C GLN A 221 -20.79 -12.56 -7.94
N GLN A 222 -20.88 -11.90 -6.79
CA GLN A 222 -19.73 -11.26 -6.15
C GLN A 222 -18.66 -12.28 -5.73
N VAL A 223 -19.06 -13.45 -5.21
CA VAL A 223 -18.11 -14.53 -4.91
C VAL A 223 -17.43 -15.02 -6.19
N ALA A 224 -18.19 -15.23 -7.28
CA ALA A 224 -17.64 -15.65 -8.56
C ALA A 224 -16.65 -14.62 -9.13
N GLN A 225 -16.99 -13.33 -9.07
CA GLN A 225 -16.08 -12.23 -9.45
C GLN A 225 -14.82 -12.22 -8.56
N GLY A 226 -14.98 -12.37 -7.26
CA GLY A 226 -13.87 -12.45 -6.32
C GLY A 226 -12.89 -13.58 -6.64
N ILE A 227 -13.42 -14.77 -6.91
CA ILE A 227 -12.62 -15.94 -7.30
C ILE A 227 -11.93 -15.72 -8.65
N ALA A 228 -12.61 -15.13 -9.65
CA ALA A 228 -12.01 -14.86 -10.95
C ALA A 228 -10.76 -13.95 -10.84
N PHE A 229 -10.82 -12.88 -10.05
CA PHE A 229 -9.65 -12.03 -9.82
C PHE A 229 -8.56 -12.72 -9.00
N LEU A 230 -8.90 -13.60 -8.05
CA LEU A 230 -7.90 -14.40 -7.33
C LEU A 230 -7.20 -15.40 -8.25
N LEU A 231 -7.91 -16.00 -9.22
CA LEU A 231 -7.30 -16.86 -10.25
C LEU A 231 -6.36 -16.05 -11.14
N ARG A 232 -6.75 -14.85 -11.59
CA ARG A 232 -5.87 -13.97 -12.35
C ARG A 232 -4.62 -13.57 -11.56
N TYR A 233 -4.77 -13.28 -10.26
CA TYR A 233 -3.63 -13.06 -9.35
C TYR A 233 -2.67 -14.25 -9.35
N ALA A 234 -3.20 -15.48 -9.30
CA ALA A 234 -2.41 -16.70 -9.31
C ALA A 234 -1.65 -16.88 -10.64
N GLU A 235 -2.33 -16.69 -11.76
CA GLU A 235 -1.75 -16.78 -13.11
C GLU A 235 -0.56 -15.84 -13.25
N ILE A 236 -0.72 -14.58 -12.87
CA ILE A 236 0.35 -13.57 -12.96
C ILE A 236 1.49 -13.91 -11.99
N SER A 237 1.17 -14.31 -10.75
CA SER A 237 2.19 -14.57 -9.72
C SER A 237 3.04 -15.81 -10.03
N LEU A 238 2.44 -16.81 -10.66
CA LEU A 238 3.06 -18.12 -10.95
C LEU A 238 3.55 -18.24 -12.39
N ALA A 239 3.39 -17.21 -13.22
CA ALA A 239 3.81 -17.24 -14.61
C ALA A 239 5.32 -17.56 -14.71
N PRO A 240 5.72 -18.41 -15.68
CA PRO A 240 7.14 -18.61 -15.98
C PRO A 240 7.77 -17.26 -16.35
N PRO A 241 9.08 -17.08 -16.12
CA PRO A 241 9.74 -15.85 -16.54
C PRO A 241 9.48 -15.64 -18.02
N ALA A 242 9.10 -14.42 -18.41
CA ALA A 242 9.09 -14.07 -19.83
C ALA A 242 10.47 -14.43 -20.39
N PRO A 243 10.56 -15.11 -21.55
CA PRO A 243 11.85 -15.31 -22.20
C PRO A 243 12.48 -13.93 -22.37
N ALA A 244 13.73 -13.78 -21.93
CA ALA A 244 14.47 -12.54 -22.11
C ALA A 244 14.32 -12.12 -23.58
N ALA A 245 13.83 -10.92 -23.84
CA ALA A 245 13.68 -10.44 -25.20
C ALA A 245 15.05 -10.54 -25.87
N ALA A 246 15.11 -11.17 -27.04
CA ALA A 246 16.36 -11.40 -27.77
C ALA A 246 17.00 -10.04 -28.08
N GLY A 247 18.05 -9.68 -27.34
CA GLY A 247 18.78 -8.42 -27.50
C GLY A 247 18.81 -7.50 -26.27
N GLU A 248 18.14 -7.82 -25.17
CA GLU A 248 18.31 -7.05 -23.92
C GLU A 248 19.64 -7.45 -23.22
N PRO A 249 20.46 -6.48 -22.78
CA PRO A 249 21.68 -6.77 -22.04
C PRO A 249 21.33 -7.55 -20.78
N SER A 250 22.00 -8.68 -20.57
CA SER A 250 21.99 -9.41 -19.31
C SER A 250 22.79 -8.65 -18.25
N ASP A 251 22.25 -7.56 -17.77
CA ASP A 251 22.64 -6.92 -16.52
C ASP A 251 21.40 -6.82 -15.63
N GLY A 252 21.59 -6.88 -14.31
CA GLY A 252 20.57 -7.06 -13.26
C GLY A 252 19.48 -5.99 -13.10
N ASP A 253 18.98 -5.42 -14.20
CA ASP A 253 18.06 -4.28 -14.26
C ASP A 253 16.75 -4.56 -15.01
N VAL A 254 16.39 -5.82 -15.24
CA VAL A 254 14.98 -6.15 -15.52
C VAL A 254 14.23 -5.96 -14.19
N ALA A 255 13.39 -4.92 -14.11
CA ALA A 255 12.56 -4.67 -12.93
C ALA A 255 11.93 -6.01 -12.51
N PRO A 256 12.15 -6.50 -11.27
CA PRO A 256 11.67 -7.80 -10.89
C PRO A 256 10.15 -7.75 -11.02
N VAL A 257 9.60 -8.47 -12.00
CA VAL A 257 8.19 -8.84 -11.96
C VAL A 257 8.01 -9.43 -10.57
N PHE A 258 7.23 -8.75 -9.72
CA PHE A 258 7.12 -9.04 -8.30
C PHE A 258 6.40 -10.38 -8.15
N ARG A 259 7.14 -11.47 -8.37
CA ARG A 259 6.65 -12.84 -8.32
C ARG A 259 6.45 -13.20 -6.88
N GLN A 260 5.22 -13.53 -6.56
CA GLN A 260 4.91 -14.05 -5.23
C GLN A 260 5.33 -15.52 -5.18
N PRO A 261 5.94 -15.97 -4.08
CA PRO A 261 6.27 -17.37 -3.91
C PRO A 261 4.98 -18.20 -3.95
N SER A 262 5.06 -19.40 -4.54
CA SER A 262 3.94 -20.34 -4.65
C SER A 262 3.27 -20.61 -3.30
N THR A 263 4.06 -20.74 -2.23
CA THR A 263 3.56 -20.88 -0.85
C THR A 263 2.57 -19.75 -0.49
N LEU A 264 2.90 -18.49 -0.82
CA LEU A 264 2.05 -17.35 -0.50
C LEU A 264 0.76 -17.33 -1.33
N VAL A 265 0.84 -17.68 -2.62
CA VAL A 265 -0.34 -17.81 -3.47
C VAL A 265 -1.29 -18.86 -2.91
N LEU A 266 -0.79 -20.05 -2.60
CA LEU A 266 -1.55 -21.15 -2.02
C LEU A 266 -2.17 -20.78 -0.66
N TYR A 267 -1.39 -20.10 0.20
CA TYR A 267 -1.88 -19.58 1.47
C TYR A 267 -3.03 -18.58 1.27
N ASN A 268 -2.90 -17.64 0.33
CA ASN A 268 -3.93 -16.64 0.04
C ASN A 268 -5.24 -17.28 -0.45
N PHE A 269 -5.18 -18.32 -1.28
CA PHE A 269 -6.38 -19.11 -1.62
C PHE A 269 -6.98 -19.80 -0.40
N GLY A 270 -6.15 -20.41 0.45
CA GLY A 270 -6.61 -20.99 1.71
C GLY A 270 -7.36 -19.97 2.57
N ARG A 271 -6.82 -18.75 2.70
CA ARG A 271 -7.47 -17.62 3.40
C ARG A 271 -8.78 -17.21 2.75
N ALA A 272 -8.82 -17.09 1.42
CA ALA A 272 -10.01 -16.71 0.67
C ALA A 272 -11.14 -17.73 0.83
N PHE A 273 -10.85 -19.03 0.73
CA PHE A 273 -11.84 -20.08 0.95
C PHE A 273 -12.29 -20.17 2.41
N HIS A 274 -11.38 -19.90 3.36
CA HIS A 274 -11.70 -19.85 4.77
C HIS A 274 -12.71 -18.74 5.05
N GLN A 275 -12.51 -17.54 4.47
CA GLN A 275 -13.38 -16.38 4.61
C GLN A 275 -14.85 -16.67 4.23
N ILE A 276 -15.07 -17.45 3.17
CA ILE A 276 -16.40 -17.78 2.65
C ILE A 276 -16.93 -19.15 3.13
N GLY A 277 -16.23 -19.81 4.05
CA GLY A 277 -16.70 -21.05 4.68
C GLY A 277 -16.52 -22.33 3.85
N LEU A 278 -15.71 -22.34 2.79
CA LEU A 278 -15.45 -23.53 1.97
C LEU A 278 -14.37 -24.43 2.58
N VAL A 279 -14.70 -25.06 3.70
CA VAL A 279 -13.77 -25.81 4.58
C VAL A 279 -12.90 -26.85 3.85
N ALA A 280 -13.47 -27.60 2.90
CA ALA A 280 -12.74 -28.62 2.14
C ALA A 280 -11.60 -28.01 1.30
N LEU A 281 -11.89 -26.90 0.60
CA LEU A 281 -10.89 -26.18 -0.18
C LEU A 281 -9.86 -25.51 0.74
N THR A 282 -10.31 -24.86 1.82
CA THR A 282 -9.45 -24.26 2.84
C THR A 282 -8.38 -25.24 3.33
N THR A 283 -8.81 -26.43 3.76
CA THR A 283 -7.92 -27.48 4.25
C THR A 283 -6.92 -27.92 3.18
N ARG A 284 -7.39 -28.12 1.95
CA ARG A 284 -6.54 -28.51 0.81
C ARG A 284 -5.46 -27.46 0.53
N TYR A 285 -5.83 -26.20 0.40
CA TYR A 285 -4.89 -25.13 0.05
C TYR A 285 -3.86 -24.85 1.16
N TYR A 286 -4.25 -24.89 2.44
CA TYR A 286 -3.25 -24.78 3.52
C TYR A 286 -2.27 -25.95 3.54
N ARG A 287 -2.74 -27.19 3.30
CA ARG A 287 -1.82 -28.35 3.18
C ARG A 287 -0.87 -28.21 2.00
N MET A 288 -1.36 -27.74 0.85
CA MET A 288 -0.51 -27.45 -0.31
C MET A 288 0.53 -26.38 0.03
N ALA A 289 0.15 -25.31 0.72
CA ALA A 289 1.08 -24.26 1.16
C ALA A 289 2.17 -24.81 2.11
N LEU A 290 1.79 -25.66 3.07
CA LEU A 290 2.74 -26.32 3.99
C LEU A 290 3.71 -27.29 3.28
N GLY A 291 3.27 -27.89 2.17
CA GLY A 291 4.12 -28.76 1.34
C GLY A 291 5.06 -28.00 0.39
N ASP A 292 4.78 -26.73 0.09
CA ASP A 292 5.56 -25.90 -0.83
C ASP A 292 6.72 -25.20 -0.11
N LYS A 293 7.94 -25.32 -0.65
CA LYS A 293 9.17 -24.82 -0.03
C LYS A 293 9.64 -23.45 -0.54
N SER A 294 8.88 -22.79 -1.42
CA SER A 294 9.30 -21.51 -2.03
C SER A 294 9.37 -20.36 -1.04
N ALA A 295 8.55 -20.37 0.02
CA ALA A 295 8.61 -19.40 1.10
C ALA A 295 8.15 -20.01 2.44
N PRO A 296 9.03 -20.79 3.12
CA PRO A 296 8.71 -21.48 4.37
C PRO A 296 8.32 -20.55 5.52
N GLN A 297 8.68 -19.26 5.45
CA GLN A 297 8.28 -18.27 6.44
C GLN A 297 6.76 -18.16 6.61
N PHE A 298 5.97 -18.50 5.58
CA PHE A 298 4.49 -18.48 5.65
C PHE A 298 3.88 -19.79 6.17
N HIS A 299 4.69 -20.81 6.47
CA HIS A 299 4.19 -22.09 6.97
C HIS A 299 3.56 -21.96 8.35
N ARG A 300 4.10 -21.07 9.20
CA ARG A 300 3.54 -20.86 10.55
C ARG A 300 2.12 -20.29 10.48
N GLU A 301 1.87 -19.30 9.63
CA GLU A 301 0.54 -18.71 9.44
C GLU A 301 -0.42 -19.71 8.79
N ALA A 302 0.03 -20.50 7.82
CA ALA A 302 -0.76 -21.56 7.20
C ALA A 302 -1.16 -22.63 8.23
N ALA A 303 -0.19 -23.11 9.02
CA ALA A 303 -0.40 -24.11 10.07
C ALA A 303 -1.34 -23.61 11.17
N TYR A 304 -1.17 -22.37 11.62
CA TYR A 304 -2.06 -21.75 12.60
C TYR A 304 -3.50 -21.72 12.11
N ASN A 305 -3.73 -21.23 10.88
CA ASN A 305 -5.07 -21.17 10.31
C ASN A 305 -5.67 -22.55 10.03
N LEU A 306 -4.85 -23.52 9.64
CA LEU A 306 -5.28 -24.91 9.46
C LEU A 306 -5.68 -25.56 10.79
N ALA A 307 -4.93 -25.32 11.87
CA ALA A 307 -5.27 -25.80 13.20
C ALA A 307 -6.60 -25.21 13.69
N LEU A 308 -6.86 -23.92 13.42
CA LEU A 308 -8.16 -23.30 13.70
C LEU A 308 -9.29 -24.03 12.96
N VAL A 309 -9.12 -24.30 11.66
CA VAL A 309 -10.13 -25.01 10.86
C VAL A 309 -10.43 -26.40 11.42
N TYR A 310 -9.39 -27.16 11.80
CA TYR A 310 -9.58 -28.47 12.42
C TYR A 310 -10.29 -28.40 13.77
N THR A 311 -9.99 -27.41 14.60
CA THR A 311 -10.69 -27.21 15.88
C THR A 311 -12.17 -26.94 15.66
N HIS A 312 -12.53 -26.04 14.73
CA HIS A 312 -13.93 -25.76 14.39
C HIS A 312 -14.63 -26.96 13.72
N SER A 313 -13.87 -27.85 13.08
CA SER A 313 -14.38 -29.08 12.46
C SER A 313 -14.41 -30.27 13.42
N ASN A 314 -14.21 -30.05 14.73
CA ASN A 314 -14.16 -31.08 15.76
C ASN A 314 -13.10 -32.17 15.52
N ALA A 315 -11.94 -31.79 14.98
CA ALA A 315 -10.79 -32.66 14.72
C ALA A 315 -9.55 -32.27 15.57
N PRO A 316 -9.63 -32.30 16.92
CA PRO A 316 -8.58 -31.79 17.81
C PRO A 316 -7.26 -32.55 17.69
N ARG A 317 -7.29 -33.83 17.31
CA ARG A 317 -6.07 -34.63 17.08
C ARG A 317 -5.23 -34.06 15.91
N LEU A 318 -5.90 -33.71 14.80
CA LEU A 318 -5.24 -33.11 13.63
C LEU A 318 -4.74 -31.70 13.93
N ALA A 319 -5.53 -30.90 14.68
CA ALA A 319 -5.09 -29.59 15.14
C ALA A 319 -3.79 -29.71 15.95
N LYS A 320 -3.77 -30.60 16.95
CA LYS A 320 -2.59 -30.84 17.79
C LYS A 320 -1.37 -31.31 17.00
N GLN A 321 -1.57 -32.16 15.99
CA GLN A 321 -0.49 -32.62 15.11
C GLN A 321 0.15 -31.45 14.35
N VAL A 322 -0.66 -30.64 13.66
CA VAL A 322 -0.16 -29.49 12.88
C VAL A 322 0.54 -28.47 13.79
N MET A 323 -0.01 -28.21 14.98
CA MET A 323 0.62 -27.30 15.94
C MET A 323 1.99 -27.81 16.40
N ARG A 324 2.13 -29.12 16.65
CA ARG A 324 3.41 -29.73 17.08
C ARG A 324 4.46 -29.73 15.98
N GLU A 325 4.05 -29.82 14.72
CA GLU A 325 4.96 -29.92 13.59
C GLU A 325 5.50 -28.54 13.16
N TYR A 326 4.64 -27.51 13.19
CA TYR A 326 4.97 -26.21 12.59
C TYR A 326 5.00 -25.02 13.57
N LEU A 327 4.38 -25.14 14.75
CA LEU A 327 4.19 -24.02 15.69
C LEU A 327 4.98 -24.19 17.00
N THR A 328 5.92 -25.12 17.04
CA THR A 328 6.89 -25.23 18.13
C THR A 328 8.11 -24.35 17.84
N PHE A 329 8.72 -23.82 18.90
CA PHE A 329 9.96 -23.05 18.84
C PHE A 329 11.17 -23.98 18.86
#